data_AF-A0A519DNB8-F1
#
_entry.id   AF-A0A519DNB8-F1
#
_cell.length_a   1.000
_cell.length_b   1.000
_cell.length_c   1.000
_cell.angle_alpha   90.00
_cell.angle_beta   90.00
_cell.angle_gamma   90.00
#
_symmetry.space_group_name_H-M   'P 1'
#
loop_
_entity.id
_entity.type
_entity.pdbx_description
1 polymer ?
#
loop_
_entity_poly.entity_id
_entity_poly.type
_entity_poly.pdbx_seq_one_letter_code
_entity_poly.pdbx_strand_id
1 'polypeptide(L)'
;MLYDGREITHNEATHLGNQIQQRSDVVDGSKLVYAISNRDTYRRLIEVYLDDGILSRTEQILLWGERRKLGISEEAHDRLLASLIIRYHRQGRSTHILSVIEHTRTDKDIDEEG
;
A
#
# COMPACT_ATOMS: atom_id res chain seq x y z
N MET A 1 -4.39 32.59 16.81
CA MET A 1 -4.23 32.13 15.42
C MET A 1 -5.62 32.05 14.82
N LEU A 2 -5.91 32.79 13.74
CA LEU A 2 -7.13 32.53 12.95
C LEU A 2 -6.86 31.28 12.11
N TYR A 3 -7.58 30.20 12.38
CA TYR A 3 -7.64 29.09 11.45
C TYR A 3 -8.55 29.51 10.30
N ASP A 4 -8.05 29.44 9.07
CA ASP A 4 -8.88 29.57 7.88
C ASP A 4 -9.84 28.36 7.87
N GLY A 5 -11.08 28.61 8.31
CA GLY A 5 -12.13 27.60 8.47
C GLY A 5 -12.94 27.41 7.18
N ARG A 6 -12.40 27.77 6.01
CA ARG A 6 -13.10 27.56 4.76
C ARG A 6 -13.38 26.07 4.55
N GLU A 7 -14.58 25.77 4.06
CA GLU A 7 -14.92 24.42 3.62
C GLU A 7 -14.08 24.07 2.40
N ILE A 8 -13.45 22.90 2.43
CA ILE A 8 -12.68 22.35 1.29
C ILE A 8 -13.43 21.16 0.70
N THR A 9 -13.38 21.05 -0.63
CA THR A 9 -14.01 19.91 -1.33
C THR A 9 -13.19 18.63 -1.13
N HIS A 10 -13.80 17.47 -1.35
CA HIS A 10 -13.09 16.18 -1.25
C HIS A 10 -11.89 16.10 -2.21
N ASN A 11 -12.04 16.61 -3.43
CA ASN A 11 -10.97 16.62 -4.43
C ASN A 11 -9.82 17.53 -3.99
N GLU A 12 -10.13 18.70 -3.41
CA GLU A 12 -9.14 19.61 -2.85
C GLU A 12 -8.41 18.97 -1.66
N ALA A 13 -9.14 18.33 -0.74
CA ALA A 13 -8.55 17.61 0.39
C ALA A 13 -7.62 16.49 -0.08
N THR A 14 -8.02 15.74 -1.10
CA THR A 14 -7.21 14.68 -1.72
C THR A 14 -5.94 15.23 -2.36
N HIS A 15 -6.07 16.34 -3.11
CA HIS A 15 -4.93 16.99 -3.74
C HIS A 15 -3.92 17.49 -2.71
N LEU A 16 -4.40 18.19 -1.67
CA LEU A 16 -3.57 18.67 -0.58
C LEU A 16 -2.90 17.53 0.18
N GLY A 17 -3.63 16.46 0.51
CA GLY A 17 -3.05 15.32 1.21
C GLY A 17 -2.00 14.59 0.37
N ASN A 18 -2.18 14.48 -0.94
CA ASN A 18 -1.14 13.96 -1.84
C ASN A 18 0.14 14.83 -1.81
N GLN A 19 0.01 16.16 -1.78
CA GLN A 19 1.16 17.07 -1.64
C GLN A 19 1.86 16.90 -0.29
N ILE A 20 1.10 16.78 0.81
CA ILE A 20 1.64 16.55 2.15
C ILE A 20 2.43 15.23 2.16
N GLN A 21 1.87 14.18 1.55
CA GLN A 21 2.53 12.88 1.47
C GLN A 21 3.87 12.97 0.72
N GLN A 22 3.89 13.62 -0.44
CA GLN A 22 5.12 13.83 -1.22
C GLN A 22 6.19 14.58 -0.43
N ARG A 23 5.80 15.66 0.27
CA ARG A 23 6.73 16.41 1.12
C ARG A 23 7.23 15.58 2.29
N SER A 24 6.35 14.80 2.91
CA SER A 24 6.76 13.92 3.99
C SER A 24 7.73 12.85 3.52
N ASP A 25 7.56 12.32 2.31
CA ASP A 25 8.47 11.31 1.76
C ASP A 25 9.90 11.86 1.56
N VAL A 26 10.03 13.16 1.27
CA VAL A 26 11.32 13.87 1.20
C VAL A 26 11.96 14.04 2.58
N VAL A 27 11.15 14.27 3.62
CA VAL A 27 11.65 14.48 4.99
C VAL A 27 11.97 13.15 5.67
N ASP A 28 11.03 12.20 5.62
CA ASP A 28 11.11 10.88 6.25
C ASP A 28 10.05 9.94 5.65
N GLY A 29 10.41 9.23 4.57
CA GLY A 29 9.52 8.27 3.89
C GLY A 29 9.19 7.00 4.69
N SER A 30 9.76 6.84 5.89
CA SER A 30 9.46 5.70 6.77
C SER A 30 8.23 5.92 7.66
N LYS A 31 7.81 7.17 7.85
CA LYS A 31 6.68 7.52 8.72
C LYS A 31 5.35 7.46 7.99
N LEU A 32 4.33 7.00 8.71
CA LEU A 32 2.94 7.06 8.26
C LEU A 32 2.41 8.49 8.45
N VAL A 33 1.91 9.06 7.36
CA VAL A 33 1.20 10.34 7.37
C VAL A 33 -0.29 10.06 7.25
N TYR A 34 -1.07 10.60 8.18
CA TYR A 34 -2.52 10.50 8.14
C TYR A 34 -3.09 11.77 7.49
N ALA A 35 -3.32 11.70 6.18
CA ALA A 35 -3.94 12.76 5.39
C ALA A 35 -4.86 12.14 4.33
N ILE A 36 -5.94 12.83 3.95
CA ILE A 36 -6.83 12.38 2.86
C ILE A 36 -6.02 12.36 1.57
N SER A 37 -5.62 11.18 1.10
CA SER A 37 -4.68 11.02 0.00
C SER A 37 -4.85 9.66 -0.68
N ASN A 38 -4.30 9.49 -1.87
CA ASN A 38 -4.28 8.22 -2.58
C ASN A 38 -3.58 7.14 -1.75
N ARG A 39 -2.48 7.50 -1.06
CA ARG A 39 -1.73 6.57 -0.20
C ARG A 39 -2.51 6.18 1.05
N ASP A 40 -3.27 7.11 1.63
CA ASP A 40 -4.14 6.80 2.77
C ASP A 40 -5.32 5.91 2.38
N THR A 41 -5.95 6.18 1.24
CA THR A 41 -6.98 5.31 0.66
C THR A 41 -6.44 3.90 0.44
N TYR A 42 -5.25 3.79 -0.14
CA TYR A 42 -4.59 2.51 -0.38
C TYR A 42 -4.20 1.78 0.92
N ARG A 43 -3.68 2.51 1.92
CA ARG A 43 -3.38 1.98 3.25
C ARG A 43 -4.62 1.36 3.90
N ARG A 44 -5.75 2.07 3.89
CA ARG A 44 -7.02 1.56 4.46
C ARG A 44 -7.46 0.27 3.75
N LEU A 45 -7.30 0.19 2.44
CA LEU A 45 -7.62 -1.01 1.68
C LEU A 45 -6.73 -2.21 2.10
N ILE A 46 -5.42 -2.00 2.27
CA ILE A 46 -4.53 -3.04 2.79
C ILE A 46 -4.95 -3.46 4.21
N GLU A 47 -5.26 -2.50 5.09
CA GLU A 47 -5.70 -2.79 6.46
C GLU A 47 -6.98 -3.64 6.49
N VAL A 48 -7.92 -3.40 5.57
CA VAL A 48 -9.12 -4.23 5.41
C VAL A 48 -8.75 -5.66 5.05
N TYR A 49 -7.88 -5.87 4.06
CA TYR A 49 -7.45 -7.22 3.68
C TYR A 49 -6.60 -7.92 4.76
N LEU A 50 -5.88 -7.15 5.58
CA LEU A 50 -5.11 -7.73 6.69
C LEU A 50 -5.98 -8.05 7.92
N ASP A 51 -7.20 -7.53 8.02
CA ASP A 51 -8.08 -7.76 9.18
C ASP A 51 -8.48 -9.25 9.28
N ASP A 52 -8.65 -9.92 8.13
CA ASP A 52 -8.95 -11.34 8.03
C ASP A 52 -7.71 -12.24 8.24
N GLY A 53 -6.53 -11.65 8.41
CA GLY A 53 -5.28 -12.34 8.78
C GLY A 53 -4.61 -13.14 7.65
N ILE A 54 -5.22 -13.22 6.46
CA ILE A 54 -4.67 -13.90 5.29
C ILE A 54 -4.81 -12.98 4.08
N LEU A 55 -3.69 -12.68 3.42
CA LEU A 55 -3.68 -11.97 2.14
C LEU A 55 -3.66 -12.98 0.99
N SER A 56 -4.85 -13.30 0.48
CA SER A 56 -5.06 -14.28 -0.59
C SER A 56 -4.50 -13.82 -1.94
N ARG A 57 -4.37 -14.76 -2.89
CA ARG A 57 -3.95 -14.43 -4.27
C ARG A 57 -4.90 -13.44 -4.95
N THR A 58 -6.20 -13.59 -4.74
CA THR A 58 -7.21 -12.68 -5.29
C THR A 58 -7.03 -11.27 -4.74
N GLU A 59 -6.84 -11.13 -3.42
CA GLU A 59 -6.64 -9.82 -2.80
C GLU A 59 -5.33 -9.16 -3.24
N GLN A 60 -4.28 -9.94 -3.48
CA GLN A 60 -3.04 -9.41 -4.07
C GLN A 60 -3.25 -8.87 -5.49
N ILE A 61 -4.06 -9.55 -6.31
CA ILE A 61 -4.42 -9.07 -7.66
C ILE A 61 -5.27 -7.80 -7.57
N LEU A 62 -6.24 -7.74 -6.65
CA LEU A 62 -7.07 -6.56 -6.42
C LEU A 62 -6.23 -5.38 -5.92
N LEU A 63 -5.32 -5.62 -4.97
CA LEU A 63 -4.37 -4.63 -4.49
C LEU A 63 -3.46 -4.13 -5.60
N TRP A 64 -3.02 -5.00 -6.51
CA TRP A 64 -2.23 -4.59 -7.67
C TRP A 64 -3.02 -3.67 -8.61
N GLY A 65 -4.30 -3.98 -8.85
CA GLY A 65 -5.19 -3.13 -9.64
C GLY A 65 -5.41 -1.75 -9.03
N GLU A 66 -5.77 -1.70 -7.74
CA GLU A 66 -5.99 -0.43 -7.04
C GLU A 66 -4.70 0.39 -6.89
N ARG A 67 -3.55 -0.27 -6.69
CA ARG A 67 -2.23 0.39 -6.69
C ARG A 67 -2.01 1.20 -7.96
N ARG A 68 -2.25 0.59 -9.13
CA ARG A 68 -2.05 1.25 -10.43
C ARG A 68 -3.04 2.40 -10.64
N LYS A 69 -4.30 2.21 -10.27
CA LYS A 69 -5.35 3.23 -10.36
C LYS A 69 -5.03 4.46 -9.51
N LEU A 70 -4.42 4.27 -8.34
CA LEU A 70 -4.04 5.34 -7.42
C LEU A 70 -2.65 5.94 -7.70
N GLY A 71 -1.89 5.40 -8.66
CA GLY A 71 -0.55 5.87 -9.01
C GLY A 71 0.52 5.55 -7.96
N ILE A 72 0.33 4.49 -7.17
CA ILE A 72 1.26 4.06 -6.12
C ILE A 72 2.35 3.18 -6.76
N SER A 73 3.63 3.44 -6.46
CA SER A 73 4.73 2.60 -6.97
C SER A 73 4.78 1.24 -6.25
N GLU A 74 5.48 0.26 -6.83
CA GLU A 74 5.65 -1.06 -6.22
C GLU A 74 6.45 -0.96 -4.91
N GLU A 75 7.52 -0.16 -4.90
CA GLU A 75 8.34 0.07 -3.71
C GLU A 75 7.55 0.79 -2.60
N ALA A 76 6.65 1.71 -2.98
CA ALA A 76 5.76 2.37 -2.03
C ALA A 76 4.74 1.39 -1.42
N HIS A 77 4.24 0.44 -2.22
CA HIS A 77 3.40 -0.65 -1.74
C HIS A 77 4.17 -1.55 -0.76
N ASP A 78 5.35 -2.05 -1.13
CA ASP A 78 6.12 -2.98 -0.31
C ASP A 78 6.48 -2.39 1.06
N ARG A 79 6.94 -1.14 1.07
CA ARG A 79 7.24 -0.41 2.32
C ARG A 79 5.99 -0.25 3.19
N LEU A 80 4.85 0.10 2.57
CA LEU A 80 3.59 0.27 3.30
C LEU A 80 3.11 -1.05 3.88
N LEU A 81 3.10 -2.11 3.09
CA LEU A 81 2.69 -3.45 3.50
C LEU A 81 3.57 -3.97 4.65
N ALA A 82 4.90 -3.87 4.53
CA ALA A 82 5.83 -4.25 5.58
C ALA A 82 5.58 -3.46 6.89
N SER A 83 5.35 -2.15 6.79
CA SER A 83 5.06 -1.32 7.96
C SER A 83 3.76 -1.72 8.67
N LEU A 84 2.73 -2.10 7.91
CA LEU A 84 1.45 -2.55 8.44
C LEU A 84 1.56 -3.93 9.08
N ILE A 85 2.28 -4.85 8.47
CA ILE A 85 2.54 -6.19 9.02
C ILE A 85 3.26 -6.09 10.38
N ILE A 86 4.32 -5.27 10.47
CA ILE A 86 5.03 -5.03 11.73
C ILE A 86 4.07 -4.48 12.79
N ARG A 87 3.17 -3.56 12.41
CA ARG A 87 2.16 -2.99 13.32
C ARG A 87 1.16 -4.04 13.78
N TYR A 88 0.65 -4.89 12.90
CA TYR A 88 -0.30 -5.95 13.22
C TYR A 88 0.33 -7.01 14.12
N HIS A 89 1.57 -7.43 13.84
CA HIS A 89 2.32 -8.33 14.72
C HIS A 89 2.52 -7.76 16.13
N ARG A 90 2.83 -6.46 16.25
CA ARG A 90 2.92 -5.78 17.57
C ARG A 90 1.58 -5.76 18.32
N GLN A 91 0.46 -5.86 17.62
CA GLN A 91 -0.89 -5.94 18.20
C GLN A 91 -1.32 -7.38 18.50
N GLY A 92 -0.45 -8.37 18.28
CA GLY A 92 -0.77 -9.79 18.49
C GLY A 92 -1.61 -10.42 17.37
N ARG A 93 -1.76 -9.74 16.22
CA ARG A 93 -2.45 -10.28 15.05
C ARG A 93 -1.45 -10.99 14.15
N SER A 94 -1.73 -12.25 13.81
CA SER A 94 -0.93 -12.99 12.82
C SER A 94 -1.40 -12.63 11.41
N THR A 95 -0.47 -12.30 10.52
CA THR A 95 -0.76 -12.03 9.11
C THR A 95 0.01 -13.01 8.24
N HIS A 96 -0.70 -13.78 7.41
CA HIS A 96 -0.11 -14.70 6.44
C HIS A 96 -0.29 -14.16 5.02
N ILE A 97 0.81 -14.01 4.28
CA ILE A 97 0.77 -13.64 2.87
C ILE A 97 0.98 -14.90 2.04
N LEU A 98 0.03 -15.24 1.16
CA LEU A 98 0.21 -16.36 0.24
C LEU A 98 1.20 -15.96 -0.86
N SER A 99 2.35 -16.63 -0.96
CA SER A 99 3.35 -16.35 -1.99
C SER A 99 2.75 -16.47 -3.40
N VAL A 100 2.98 -15.46 -4.24
CA VAL A 100 2.67 -15.49 -5.68
C VAL A 100 3.61 -16.43 -6.46
N ILE A 101 4.78 -16.74 -5.90
CA ILE A 101 5.86 -17.46 -6.57
C ILE A 101 5.72 -18.97 -6.35
N GLU A 102 4.95 -19.62 -7.22
CA GLU A 102 5.16 -21.04 -7.54
C GLU A 102 5.09 -21.35 -9.05
N HIS A 103 4.91 -20.37 -9.96
CA HIS A 103 4.68 -20.69 -11.39
C HIS A 103 5.48 -19.83 -12.41
N THR A 104 6.58 -19.20 -12.00
CA THR A 104 7.45 -18.45 -12.95
C THR A 104 8.90 -18.94 -13.00
N ARG A 105 9.19 -20.15 -12.51
CA ARG A 105 10.56 -20.70 -12.45
C ARG A 105 10.78 -22.03 -13.19
N THR A 106 9.86 -22.49 -14.05
CA THR A 106 10.01 -23.81 -14.71
C THR A 106 9.85 -23.78 -16.24
N ASP A 107 10.01 -22.64 -16.90
CA ASP A 107 9.97 -22.56 -18.38
C ASP A 107 11.28 -22.02 -19.00
N LYS A 108 12.40 -22.04 -18.25
CA LYS A 108 13.70 -21.55 -18.75
C LYS A 108 14.83 -22.57 -18.81
N ASP A 109 14.54 -23.85 -18.56
CA ASP A 109 15.55 -24.91 -18.54
C ASP A 109 15.31 -26.00 -19.62
N ILE A 110 14.61 -25.71 -20.73
CA ILE A 110 14.37 -26.70 -21.80
C ILE A 110 14.98 -26.34 -23.16
N ASP A 111 15.74 -25.23 -23.26
CA ASP A 111 16.31 -24.78 -24.55
C ASP A 111 17.86 -24.83 -24.58
N GLU A 112 18.50 -25.62 -23.70
CA GLU A 112 19.92 -25.97 -23.80
C GLU A 112 20.13 -27.46 -23.57
N GLU A 113 19.55 -28.32 -24.41
CA GLU A 113 20.12 -29.63 -24.79
C GLU A 113 19.28 -30.24 -25.92
N GLY A 114 19.80 -30.18 -27.16
CA GLY A 114 19.19 -30.78 -28.35
C GLY A 114 19.78 -30.27 -29.65
#